data_AF-A0A443Z0Z0-F1
#
_entry.id   AF-A0A443Z0Z0-F1
#
_cell.length_a   1.000
_cell.length_b   1.000
_cell.length_c   1.000
_cell.angle_alpha   90.00
_cell.angle_beta   90.00
_cell.angle_gamma   90.00
#
_symmetry.space_group_name_H-M   'P 1'
#
loop_
_entity.id
_entity.type
_entity.pdbx_description
1 polymer ?
#
loop_
_entity_poly.entity_id
_entity_poly.type
_entity_poly.pdbx_seq_one_letter_code
_entity_poly.pdbx_strand_id
1 'polypeptide(L)' 'MPSSVIAHISYNVEEKALTVVFNSGDIYVYQSVPEKIYKEFKASVSNFQRELPE' A
#
# COMPACT_ATOMS: atom_id res chain seq x y z
N MET A 1 14.44 15.15 -2.02
CA MET A 1 14.76 14.21 -3.12
C MET A 1 13.46 13.49 -3.47
N PRO A 2 12.95 13.50 -4.71
CA PRO A 2 11.67 12.88 -5.00
C PRO A 2 11.90 11.37 -5.16
N SER A 3 12.30 10.72 -4.08
CA SER A 3 12.69 9.31 -4.02
C SER A 3 11.45 8.42 -3.94
N SER A 4 10.47 8.62 -4.83
CA SER A 4 9.39 7.66 -5.00
C SER A 4 9.90 6.56 -5.92
N VAL A 5 10.54 5.58 -5.28
CA VAL A 5 11.01 4.33 -5.93
C VAL A 5 9.81 3.49 -6.36
N ILE A 6 8.67 3.67 -5.71
CA ILE A 6 7.44 2.91 -5.91
C ILE A 6 6.56 3.64 -6.94
N ALA A 7 6.24 2.96 -8.03
CA ALA A 7 5.34 3.45 -9.09
C ALA A 7 3.88 3.33 -8.66
N HIS A 8 3.49 2.13 -8.23
CA HIS A 8 2.12 1.80 -7.87
C HIS A 8 2.09 0.66 -6.87
N ILE A 9 1.10 0.68 -5.97
CA ILE A 9 0.85 -0.40 -5.02
C ILE A 9 -0.60 -0.86 -5.22
N SER A 10 -0.77 -2.14 -5.54
CA SER A 10 -2.08 -2.80 -5.63
C SER A 10 -2.20 -3.81 -4.50
N TYR A 11 -3.40 -3.95 -3.93
CA TYR A 11 -3.68 -4.97 -2.93
C TYR A 11 -4.88 -5.79 -3.33
N ASN A 12 -4.70 -7.10 -3.43
CA ASN A 12 -5.77 -8.07 -3.63
C ASN A 12 -6.23 -8.63 -2.27
N VAL A 13 -7.47 -8.31 -1.91
CA VAL A 13 -8.09 -8.77 -0.66
C VAL A 13 -8.38 -10.27 -0.70
N GLU A 14 -8.83 -10.76 -1.86
CA GLU A 14 -9.18 -12.17 -2.08
C GLU A 14 -7.98 -13.09 -1.95
N GLU A 15 -6.83 -12.67 -2.48
CA GLU A 15 -5.58 -13.43 -2.45
C GLU A 15 -4.67 -13.06 -1.28
N LYS A 16 -5.05 -12.07 -0.46
CA LYS A 16 -4.20 -11.55 0.63
C LYS A 16 -2.80 -11.20 0.13
N ALA A 17 -2.75 -10.61 -1.06
CA ALA A 17 -1.53 -10.36 -1.81
C ALA A 17 -1.37 -8.86 -2.07
N LEU A 18 -0.25 -8.30 -1.61
CA LEU A 18 0.14 -6.92 -1.88
C LEU A 18 1.17 -6.91 -3.01
N THR A 19 0.85 -6.28 -4.13
CA THR A 19 1.75 -6.10 -5.26
C THR A 19 2.31 -4.69 -5.24
N VAL A 20 3.62 -4.58 -5.18
CA VAL A 20 4.36 -3.31 -5.23
C VAL A 20 5.13 -3.27 -6.54
N VAL A 21 4.79 -2.30 -7.38
CA VAL A 21 5.45 -2.05 -8.66
C VAL A 21 6.39 -0.86 -8.46
N PHE A 22 7.66 -1.05 -8.76
CA PHE A 22 8.68 -0.01 -8.66
C PHE A 22 8.87 0.69 -10.01
N ASN A 23 9.27 1.97 -9.98
CA ASN A 23 9.58 2.76 -11.18
C ASN A 23 10.75 2.17 -11.99
N SER A 24 11.57 1.32 -11.36
CA SER A 24 12.63 0.55 -12.01
C SER A 24 12.13 -0.61 -12.88
N GLY A 25 10.85 -1.00 -12.74
CA GLY A 25 10.26 -2.17 -13.40
C GLY A 25 10.22 -3.42 -12.52
N ASP A 26 10.81 -3.39 -11.33
CA ASP A 26 10.72 -4.50 -10.37
C ASP A 26 9.32 -4.61 -9.79
N ILE A 27 8.81 -5.84 -9.71
CA ILE A 27 7.48 -6.15 -9.17
C ILE A 27 7.66 -7.09 -7.99
N TYR A 28 7.25 -6.64 -6.81
CA TYR A 28 7.30 -7.41 -5.58
C TYR A 28 5.90 -7.79 -5.15
N VAL A 29 5.63 -9.09 -5.09
CA VAL A 29 4.34 -9.63 -4.61
C VAL A 29 4.56 -10.18 -3.21
N TYR A 30 4.01 -9.48 -2.22
CA TYR A 30 3.96 -9.92 -0.83
C TYR A 30 2.70 -10.76 -0.63
N GLN A 31 2.89 -12.07 -0.53
CA GLN A 31 1.82 -13.02 -0.25
C GLN A 31 1.61 -13.17 1.26
N SER A 32 0.42 -13.60 1.67
CA SER A 32 0.05 -13.85 3.08
C SER A 32 -0.08 -12.58 3.93
N VAL A 33 -0.55 -11.48 3.36
CA VAL A 33 -0.93 -10.26 4.09
C VAL A 33 -2.36 -10.43 4.61
N PRO A 34 -2.57 -10.61 5.91
CA PRO A 34 -3.92 -10.82 6.44
C PRO A 34 -4.79 -9.60 6.19
N GLU A 35 -6.06 -9.83 5.88
CA GLU A 35 -7.06 -8.76 5.66
C GLU A 35 -7.12 -7.75 6.81
N LYS A 36 -6.85 -8.20 8.03
CA LYS A 36 -6.76 -7.35 9.22
C LYS A 36 -5.66 -6.28 9.08
N ILE A 37 -4.46 -6.71 8.67
CA ILE A 37 -3.31 -5.83 8.43
C ILE A 37 -3.61 -4.87 7.29
N TYR A 38 -4.27 -5.32 6.21
CA TYR A 38 -4.66 -4.42 5.13
C TYR A 38 -5.73 -3.42 5.55
N LYS A 39 -6.73 -3.82 6.33
CA LYS A 39 -7.73 -2.88 6.88
C LYS A 39 -7.08 -1.84 7.77
N GLU A 40 -6.14 -2.24 8.62
CA GLU A 40 -5.38 -1.31 9.48
C GLU A 40 -4.48 -0.39 8.65
N PHE A 41 -3.80 -0.92 7.62
CA PHE A 41 -2.98 -0.15 6.69
C PHE A 41 -3.82 0.87 5.88
N LYS A 42 -4.95 0.43 5.33
CA LYS A 42 -5.89 1.30 4.59
C LYS A 42 -6.49 2.39 5.49
N ALA A 43 -6.82 2.05 6.74
CA ALA A 43 -7.30 3.00 7.73
C ALA A 43 -6.23 4.02 8.11
N SER A 44 -4.97 3.60 8.26
CA SER A 44 -3.84 4.49 8.53
C SER A 44 -3.58 5.47 7.38
N VAL A 45 -3.59 4.98 6.12
CA VAL A 45 -3.47 5.84 4.93
C VAL A 45 -4.65 6.82 4.83
N SER A 46 -5.85 6.41 5.24
CA SER A 46 -7.05 7.27 5.21
C SER A 46 -7.09 8.31 6.34
N ASN A 47 -6.52 7.99 7.51
CA ASN A 47 -6.41 8.92 8.63
C ASN A 47 -5.34 10.00 8.42
N PHE A 48 -4.34 9.75 7.55
CA PHE A 48 -3.41 10.80 7.12
C PHE A 48 -4.10 11.99 6.43
N GLN A 49 -5.35 11.81 5.97
CA GLN A 49 -6.15 12.87 5.34
C GLN A 49 -7.07 13.62 6.32
N ARG A 50 -7.14 13.25 7.60
CA ARG A 50 -8.08 13.82 8.58
C ARG A 50 -7.45 14.68 9.67
N GLU A 51 -6.19 15.06 9.51
CA GLU A 51 -5.49 15.98 10.42
C GLU A 51 -5.14 17.29 9.69
N LEU A 52 -6.16 17.96 9.15
CA LEU A 52 -6.10 19.39 8.88
C LEU A 52 -7.16 20.06 9.76
N PRO A 53 -6.78 20.74 10.86
CA PRO A 53 -7.72 21.58 11.58
C PRO A 53 -8.13 22.76 10.68
N GLU A 54 -9.43 23.04 10.62
CA GLU A 54 -10.04 24.22 9.98
C GLU A 54 -9.56 25.54 10.59
#